data_AF-A0AA94HN02-F1
#
_entry.id   AF-A0AA94HN02-F1
#
_cell.length_a   1.000
_cell.length_b   1.000
_cell.length_c   1.000
_cell.angle_alpha   90.00
_cell.angle_beta   90.00
_cell.angle_gamma   90.00
#
_symmetry.space_group_name_H-M   'P 1'
#
loop_
_entity.id
_entity.type
_entity.pdbx_description
1 polymer ?
#
loop_
_entity_poly.entity_id
_entity_poly.type
_entity_poly.pdbx_seq_one_letter_code
_entity_poly.pdbx_strand_id
1 'polypeptide(L)'
;MVDVLGQLGAVSRGVRSEVIDGEPSSVQTLEQTYPSPIADVWDAVTDPERIARWFMPVSGELRLGGRYQLEGNAGGEVLECEPPAGDSARYRVTWEFGGGVTWLTVRLAAAGEGTRLELEHVARDADVPAEMGEMFGPGATGVGWDGGLLGLALHLADQPGAGLKPDELEAWAASDEGKAFYRGAADAWGAASVANGTEAAAAQRQADATFGFYTGTAGGSEGDEG
;
A
#
# COMPACT_ATOMS: atom_id res chain seq x y z
N MET A 1 2.90 -21.06 -1.81
CA MET A 1 2.84 -20.49 -3.17
C MET A 1 1.65 -19.57 -3.17
N VAL A 2 1.91 -18.30 -3.45
CA VAL A 2 0.94 -17.21 -3.48
C VAL A 2 0.13 -17.33 -4.78
N ASP A 3 -1.20 -17.25 -4.70
CA ASP A 3 -2.03 -17.08 -5.89
C ASP A 3 -1.91 -15.63 -6.38
N VAL A 4 -0.87 -15.35 -7.16
CA VAL A 4 -0.54 -13.99 -7.63
C VAL A 4 -1.68 -13.37 -8.45
N LEU A 5 -2.28 -14.13 -9.37
CA LEU A 5 -3.36 -13.61 -10.23
C LEU A 5 -4.64 -13.40 -9.42
N GLY A 6 -4.96 -14.33 -8.50
CA GLY A 6 -6.05 -14.17 -7.56
C GLY A 6 -5.89 -12.91 -6.70
N GLN A 7 -4.71 -12.69 -6.12
CA GLN A 7 -4.45 -11.51 -5.29
C GLN A 7 -4.53 -10.21 -6.11
N LEU A 8 -3.91 -10.14 -7.29
CA LEU A 8 -3.97 -8.95 -8.13
C LEU A 8 -5.41 -8.58 -8.53
N GLY A 9 -6.23 -9.60 -8.84
CA GLY A 9 -7.64 -9.44 -9.19
C GLY A 9 -8.55 -9.17 -7.98
N ALA A 10 -8.14 -9.50 -6.76
CA ALA A 10 -8.89 -9.21 -5.55
C ALA A 10 -8.80 -7.74 -5.11
N VAL A 11 -7.83 -6.99 -5.63
CA VAL A 11 -7.60 -5.58 -5.28
C VAL A 11 -8.15 -4.67 -6.37
N SER A 12 -9.09 -3.80 -6.01
CA SER A 12 -9.51 -2.67 -6.85
C SER A 12 -8.62 -1.47 -6.56
N ARG A 13 -8.20 -0.73 -7.60
CA ARG A 13 -7.29 0.42 -7.49
C ARG A 13 -7.91 1.65 -8.15
N GLY A 14 -7.68 2.81 -7.56
CA GLY A 14 -8.13 4.10 -8.10
C GLY A 14 -7.06 5.17 -7.94
N VAL A 15 -6.99 6.06 -8.91
CA VAL A 15 -6.23 7.31 -8.84
C VAL A 15 -7.18 8.43 -9.23
N ARG A 16 -7.16 9.51 -8.48
CA ARG A 16 -7.91 10.74 -8.81
C ARG A 16 -7.08 11.96 -8.46
N SER A 17 -7.25 13.01 -9.25
CA SER A 17 -6.71 14.32 -8.97
C SER A 17 -7.84 15.23 -8.49
N GLU A 18 -7.67 15.84 -7.33
CA GLU A 18 -8.68 16.67 -6.68
C GLU A 18 -8.05 17.94 -6.10
N VAL A 19 -8.89 18.92 -5.76
CA VAL A 19 -8.46 20.09 -4.99
C VAL A 19 -9.04 19.95 -3.59
N ILE A 20 -8.17 19.79 -2.59
CA ILE A 20 -8.55 19.60 -1.18
C ILE A 20 -8.07 20.82 -0.41
N ASP A 21 -8.99 21.52 0.25
CA ASP A 21 -8.71 22.77 0.98
C ASP A 21 -7.98 23.85 0.15
N GLY A 22 -8.24 23.87 -1.16
CA GLY A 22 -7.62 24.80 -2.11
C GLY A 22 -6.29 24.32 -2.70
N GLU A 23 -5.79 23.16 -2.30
CA GLU A 23 -4.51 22.61 -2.74
C GLU A 23 -4.70 21.45 -3.74
N PRO A 24 -4.04 21.47 -4.91
CA PRO A 24 -3.96 20.32 -5.80
C PRO A 24 -3.44 19.09 -5.07
N SER A 25 -4.17 17.99 -5.17
CA SER A 25 -3.90 16.76 -4.44
C SER A 25 -4.11 15.55 -5.34
N SER A 26 -3.26 14.56 -5.16
CA SER A 26 -3.46 13.21 -5.66
C SER A 26 -4.11 12.35 -4.58
N VAL A 27 -5.07 11.53 -4.98
CA VAL A 27 -5.66 10.53 -4.11
C VAL A 27 -5.59 9.16 -4.75
N GLN A 28 -5.01 8.21 -4.02
CA GLN A 28 -4.94 6.81 -4.40
C GLN A 28 -5.86 6.00 -3.51
N THR A 29 -6.58 5.04 -4.07
CA THR A 29 -7.42 4.11 -3.32
C THR A 29 -7.08 2.67 -3.66
N LEU A 30 -7.10 1.80 -2.65
CA LEU A 30 -7.08 0.36 -2.80
C LEU A 30 -8.23 -0.24 -2.01
N GLU A 31 -8.92 -1.22 -2.57
CA GLU A 31 -10.00 -1.93 -1.88
C GLU A 31 -9.82 -3.45 -2.05
N GLN A 32 -9.93 -4.20 -0.94
CA GLN A 32 -9.96 -5.66 -0.94
C GLN A 32 -10.96 -6.16 0.12
N THR A 33 -11.68 -7.24 -0.21
CA THR A 33 -12.54 -7.93 0.77
C THR A 33 -11.83 -9.16 1.33
N TYR A 34 -11.77 -9.26 2.65
CA TYR A 34 -11.18 -10.38 3.37
C TYR A 34 -12.27 -11.29 3.96
N PRO A 35 -12.11 -12.63 3.90
CA PRO A 35 -13.03 -13.58 4.51
C PRO A 35 -12.81 -13.68 6.03
N SER A 36 -12.79 -12.53 6.72
CA SER A 36 -12.57 -12.41 8.15
C SER A 36 -13.52 -11.35 8.74
N PRO A 37 -14.04 -11.55 9.97
CA PRO A 37 -14.96 -10.60 10.60
C PRO A 37 -14.28 -9.27 10.92
N ILE A 38 -15.07 -8.19 10.97
CA ILE A 38 -14.54 -6.82 11.09
C ILE A 38 -13.67 -6.60 12.33
N ALA A 39 -13.97 -7.28 13.44
CA ALA A 39 -13.17 -7.22 14.65
C ALA A 39 -11.76 -7.81 14.43
N ASP A 40 -11.64 -8.90 13.70
CA ASP A 40 -10.35 -9.54 13.43
C ASP A 40 -9.52 -8.74 12.41
N VAL A 41 -10.16 -8.19 11.38
CA VAL A 41 -9.49 -7.28 10.43
C VAL A 41 -9.05 -5.98 11.12
N TRP A 42 -9.89 -5.41 11.99
CA TRP A 42 -9.55 -4.23 12.79
C TRP A 42 -8.33 -4.48 13.67
N ASP A 43 -8.33 -5.57 14.43
CA ASP A 43 -7.19 -5.94 15.27
C ASP A 43 -5.93 -6.16 14.41
N ALA A 44 -6.04 -6.78 13.24
CA ALA A 44 -4.90 -7.00 12.34
C ALA A 44 -4.25 -5.71 11.83
N VAL A 45 -5.00 -4.61 11.72
CA VAL A 45 -4.52 -3.31 11.21
C VAL A 45 -4.32 -2.24 12.29
N THR A 46 -4.60 -2.54 13.57
CA THR A 46 -4.45 -1.59 14.67
C THR A 46 -3.64 -2.10 15.86
N ASP A 47 -3.54 -3.42 16.07
CA ASP A 47 -2.70 -4.00 17.10
C ASP A 47 -1.23 -4.10 16.63
N PRO A 48 -0.27 -3.50 17.36
CA PRO A 48 1.12 -3.45 16.91
C PRO A 48 1.77 -4.84 16.82
N GLU A 49 1.40 -5.78 17.69
CA GLU A 49 1.94 -7.15 17.66
C GLU A 49 1.38 -7.95 16.48
N ARG A 50 0.18 -7.63 16.01
CA ARG A 50 -0.41 -8.22 14.80
C ARG A 50 0.12 -7.59 13.53
N ILE A 51 0.25 -6.26 13.47
CA ILE A 51 0.81 -5.55 12.32
C ILE A 51 2.20 -6.09 11.98
N ALA A 52 3.06 -6.28 12.98
CA ALA A 52 4.42 -6.80 12.79
C ALA A 52 4.50 -8.22 12.20
N ARG A 53 3.37 -8.95 12.08
CA ARG A 53 3.32 -10.30 11.50
C ARG A 53 3.18 -10.29 9.98
N TRP A 54 2.77 -9.16 9.40
CA TRP A 54 2.45 -9.06 7.97
C TRP A 54 2.90 -7.75 7.32
N PHE A 55 3.30 -6.78 8.12
CA PHE A 55 3.82 -5.48 7.71
C PHE A 55 5.09 -5.14 8.49
N MET A 56 5.60 -3.91 8.32
CA MET A 56 6.74 -3.42 9.11
C MET A 56 6.34 -3.26 10.58
N PRO A 57 7.23 -3.60 11.54
CA PRO A 57 6.98 -3.33 12.96
C PRO A 57 6.66 -1.86 13.20
N VAL A 58 5.69 -1.61 14.08
CA VAL A 58 5.23 -0.27 14.44
C VAL A 58 5.39 -0.05 15.94
N SER A 59 5.87 1.13 16.31
CA SER A 59 6.06 1.57 17.69
C SER A 59 5.38 2.91 17.95
N GLY A 60 5.16 3.25 19.23
CA GLY A 60 4.57 4.53 19.65
C GLY A 60 3.21 4.39 20.33
N GLU A 61 2.40 5.44 20.26
CA GLU A 61 1.07 5.53 20.87
C GLU A 61 -0.02 5.38 19.79
N LEU A 62 -0.50 4.15 19.57
CA LEU A 62 -1.50 3.83 18.54
C LEU A 62 -2.93 4.14 19.03
N ARG A 63 -3.15 5.37 19.48
CA ARG A 63 -4.44 5.90 19.94
C ARG A 63 -4.60 7.34 19.48
N LEU A 64 -5.82 7.87 19.49
CA LEU A 64 -6.11 9.25 19.10
C LEU A 64 -5.12 10.27 19.71
N GLY A 65 -4.56 11.11 18.86
CA GLY A 65 -3.54 12.12 19.18
C GLY A 65 -2.14 11.58 19.48
N GLY A 66 -1.96 10.25 19.44
CA GLY A 66 -0.68 9.60 19.64
C GLY A 66 0.17 9.55 18.36
N ARG A 67 1.49 9.50 18.54
CA ARG A 67 2.44 9.39 17.44
C ARG A 67 2.95 7.97 17.29
N TYR A 68 3.17 7.54 16.05
CA TYR A 68 3.68 6.21 15.72
C TYR A 68 4.87 6.30 14.76
N GLN A 69 5.63 5.20 14.68
CA GLN A 69 6.75 5.03 13.77
C GLN A 69 6.80 3.59 13.24
N LEU A 70 6.83 3.44 11.92
CA LEU A 70 7.19 2.18 11.26
C LEU A 70 8.70 2.08 11.16
N GLU A 71 9.27 0.94 11.54
CA GLU A 71 10.72 0.74 11.55
C GLU A 71 11.34 0.93 10.16
N GLY A 72 12.32 1.83 10.06
CA GLY A 72 13.02 2.13 8.80
C GLY A 72 12.18 2.84 7.75
N ASN A 73 10.96 3.28 8.08
CA ASN A 73 10.03 3.87 7.13
C ASN A 73 9.34 5.12 7.71
N ALA A 74 8.05 5.33 7.43
CA ALA A 74 7.30 6.52 7.80
C ALA A 74 6.87 6.53 9.28
N GLY A 75 6.76 7.74 9.83
CA GLY A 75 6.07 7.99 11.09
C GLY A 75 4.75 8.70 10.86
N GLY A 76 4.07 9.08 11.95
CA GLY A 76 2.86 9.89 11.85
C GLY A 76 2.14 10.10 13.17
N GLU A 77 0.96 10.72 13.08
CA GLU A 77 0.03 10.99 14.17
C GLU A 77 -1.33 10.39 13.86
N VAL A 78 -1.97 9.80 14.87
CA VAL A 78 -3.35 9.30 14.79
C VAL A 78 -4.33 10.46 14.94
N LEU A 79 -4.94 10.85 13.82
CA LEU A 79 -5.87 11.97 13.74
C LEU A 79 -7.29 11.59 14.13
N GLU A 80 -7.72 10.37 13.77
CA GLU A 80 -9.05 9.84 14.04
C GLU A 80 -8.96 8.33 14.30
N CYS A 81 -9.77 7.84 15.24
CA CYS A 81 -9.84 6.42 15.56
C CYS A 81 -11.26 6.06 16.00
N GLU A 82 -11.97 5.35 15.13
CA GLU A 82 -13.33 4.89 15.28
C GLU A 82 -13.31 3.35 15.23
N PRO A 83 -13.13 2.67 16.38
CA PRO A 83 -13.12 1.21 16.42
C PRO A 83 -14.48 0.62 16.02
N PRO A 84 -14.56 -0.69 15.73
CA PRO A 84 -15.77 -1.31 15.21
C PRO A 84 -17.01 -1.03 16.07
N ALA A 85 -17.99 -0.39 15.44
CA ALA A 85 -19.29 -0.10 16.02
C ALA A 85 -20.38 -0.63 15.09
N GLY A 86 -20.66 -1.94 15.20
CA GLY A 86 -21.52 -2.65 14.26
C GLY A 86 -20.75 -2.99 12.98
N ASP A 87 -21.24 -2.49 11.83
CA ASP A 87 -20.78 -2.91 10.51
C ASP A 87 -19.69 -2.02 9.91
N SER A 88 -19.13 -1.08 10.69
CA SER A 88 -18.09 -0.16 10.21
C SER A 88 -17.04 0.18 11.26
N ALA A 89 -15.83 0.44 10.80
CA ALA A 89 -14.71 0.98 11.59
C ALA A 89 -13.83 1.88 10.70
N ARG A 90 -13.08 2.80 11.30
CA ARG A 90 -12.24 3.73 10.54
C ARG A 90 -11.10 4.30 11.38
N TYR A 91 -9.96 4.57 10.76
CA TYR A 91 -8.96 5.47 11.33
C TYR A 91 -8.34 6.36 10.27
N ARG A 92 -7.81 7.50 10.70
CA ARG A 92 -7.07 8.44 9.86
C ARG A 92 -5.76 8.79 10.54
N VAL A 93 -4.68 8.77 9.77
CA VAL A 93 -3.34 9.09 10.25
C VAL A 93 -2.64 10.05 9.28
N THR A 94 -1.69 10.83 9.78
CA THR A 94 -0.65 11.41 8.91
C THR A 94 0.36 10.33 8.53
N TRP A 95 1.01 10.50 7.39
CA TRP A 95 2.13 9.68 6.94
C TRP A 95 3.30 10.60 6.62
N GLU A 96 4.30 10.58 7.49
CA GLU A 96 5.46 11.46 7.46
C GLU A 96 6.67 10.69 6.92
N PHE A 97 7.09 10.99 5.70
CA PHE A 97 8.17 10.28 5.01
C PHE A 97 8.96 11.22 4.11
N GLY A 98 10.29 11.11 4.11
CA GLY A 98 11.16 11.90 3.24
C GLY A 98 11.04 13.43 3.42
N GLY A 99 10.57 13.89 4.58
CA GLY A 99 10.32 15.31 4.87
C GLY A 99 8.95 15.83 4.41
N GLY A 100 8.16 15.01 3.71
CA GLY A 100 6.77 15.32 3.34
C GLY A 100 5.76 14.75 4.34
N VAL A 101 4.54 15.30 4.33
CA VAL A 101 3.40 14.80 5.12
C VAL A 101 2.23 14.53 4.18
N THR A 102 1.75 13.30 4.20
CA THR A 102 0.55 12.85 3.48
C THR A 102 -0.46 12.27 4.48
N TRP A 103 -1.62 11.81 4.00
CA TRP A 103 -2.69 11.31 4.88
C TRP A 103 -3.20 9.96 4.42
N LEU A 104 -3.33 9.03 5.36
CA LEU A 104 -4.00 7.75 5.15
C LEU A 104 -5.35 7.74 5.87
N THR A 105 -6.37 7.24 5.18
CA THR A 105 -7.62 6.83 5.80
C THR A 105 -7.85 5.36 5.49
N VAL A 106 -8.06 4.56 6.53
CA VAL A 106 -8.46 3.17 6.39
C VAL A 106 -9.90 3.03 6.87
N ARG A 107 -10.75 2.44 6.03
CA ARG A 107 -12.17 2.22 6.29
C ARG A 107 -12.46 0.72 6.20
N LEU A 108 -13.13 0.21 7.21
CA LEU A 108 -13.64 -1.16 7.24
C LEU A 108 -15.16 -1.14 7.17
N ALA A 109 -15.74 -2.01 6.35
CA ALA A 109 -17.17 -2.23 6.27
C ALA A 109 -17.47 -3.73 6.23
N ALA A 110 -18.48 -4.19 6.97
CA ALA A 110 -18.94 -5.57 6.89
C ALA A 110 -19.43 -5.89 5.46
N ALA A 111 -19.05 -7.06 4.95
CA ALA A 111 -19.36 -7.50 3.59
C ALA A 111 -19.74 -8.99 3.61
N GLY A 112 -21.02 -9.26 3.91
CA GLY A 112 -21.50 -10.62 4.12
C GLY A 112 -20.84 -11.26 5.33
N GLU A 113 -20.14 -12.39 5.13
CA GLU A 113 -19.36 -13.07 6.18
C GLU A 113 -17.94 -12.50 6.34
N GLY A 114 -17.53 -11.55 5.49
CA GLY A 114 -16.20 -10.94 5.48
C GLY A 114 -16.22 -9.45 5.79
N THR A 115 -15.08 -8.82 5.55
CA THR A 115 -14.86 -7.38 5.76
C THR A 115 -14.17 -6.78 4.56
N ARG A 116 -14.74 -5.70 4.04
CA ARG A 116 -14.14 -4.87 3.01
C ARG A 116 -13.25 -3.83 3.66
N LEU A 117 -11.98 -3.83 3.29
CA LEU A 117 -11.01 -2.80 3.65
C LEU A 117 -10.81 -1.87 2.45
N GLU A 118 -10.94 -0.58 2.69
CA GLU A 118 -10.55 0.48 1.77
C GLU A 118 -9.41 1.28 2.40
N LEU A 119 -8.31 1.43 1.66
CA LEU A 119 -7.20 2.32 2.00
C LEU A 119 -7.22 3.49 1.03
N GLU A 120 -7.25 4.70 1.57
CA GLU A 120 -7.14 5.95 0.82
C GLU A 120 -5.87 6.69 1.23
N HIS A 121 -5.03 7.03 0.27
CA HIS A 121 -3.81 7.80 0.47
C HIS A 121 -3.91 9.13 -0.28
N VAL A 122 -3.96 10.23 0.47
CA VAL A 122 -4.03 11.60 -0.04
C VAL A 122 -2.69 12.27 0.12
N ALA A 123 -2.19 12.86 -0.95
CA ALA A 123 -0.98 13.67 -0.93
C ALA A 123 -1.24 14.98 -1.67
N ARG A 124 -0.91 16.11 -1.04
CA ARG A 124 -0.86 17.39 -1.76
C ARG A 124 0.32 17.35 -2.71
N ASP A 125 0.16 17.88 -3.92
CA ASP A 125 1.20 17.81 -4.94
C ASP A 125 2.49 18.52 -4.47
N ALA A 126 2.36 19.54 -3.64
CA ALA A 126 3.50 20.28 -3.06
C ALA A 126 4.28 19.50 -1.97
N ASP A 127 3.69 18.47 -1.37
CA ASP A 127 4.33 17.67 -0.31
C ASP A 127 5.04 16.42 -0.85
N VAL A 128 4.92 16.15 -2.15
CA VAL A 128 5.57 15.02 -2.82
C VAL A 128 6.67 15.56 -3.73
N PRO A 129 7.91 15.05 -3.66
CA PRO A 129 8.96 15.41 -4.59
C PRO A 129 8.50 15.18 -6.04
N ALA A 130 8.60 16.22 -6.88
CA ALA A 130 8.10 16.16 -8.26
C ALA A 130 8.77 15.03 -9.06
N GLU A 131 10.05 14.76 -8.79
CA GLU A 131 10.83 13.71 -9.44
C GLU A 131 10.24 12.32 -9.16
N MET A 132 9.67 12.08 -7.98
CA MET A 132 9.01 10.81 -7.64
C MET A 132 7.74 10.63 -8.47
N GLY A 133 6.92 11.69 -8.60
CA GLY A 133 5.71 11.68 -9.41
C GLY A 133 6.00 11.48 -10.90
N GLU A 134 7.04 12.14 -11.42
CA GLU A 134 7.46 11.99 -12.82
C GLU A 134 8.00 10.59 -13.11
N MET A 135 8.88 10.07 -12.24
CA MET A 135 9.57 8.80 -12.46
C MET A 135 8.68 7.59 -12.25
N PHE A 136 7.86 7.58 -11.20
CA PHE A 136 7.12 6.38 -10.77
C PHE A 136 5.60 6.52 -10.85
N GLY A 137 5.09 7.74 -11.06
CA GLY A 137 3.65 7.99 -11.09
C GLY A 137 2.95 7.50 -9.82
N PRO A 138 1.70 6.98 -9.90
CA PRO A 138 1.03 6.40 -8.74
C PRO A 138 1.72 5.12 -8.21
N GLY A 139 2.55 4.46 -9.03
CA GLY A 139 3.34 3.31 -8.60
C GLY A 139 4.33 3.61 -7.46
N ALA A 140 4.72 4.87 -7.27
CA ALA A 140 5.65 5.32 -6.21
C ALA A 140 5.24 4.84 -4.81
N THR A 141 3.93 4.84 -4.54
CA THR A 141 3.37 4.40 -3.25
C THR A 141 2.35 3.29 -3.41
N GLY A 142 1.58 3.29 -4.50
CA GLY A 142 0.53 2.30 -4.76
C GLY A 142 1.02 0.85 -4.76
N VAL A 143 2.16 0.55 -5.40
CA VAL A 143 2.71 -0.82 -5.43
C VAL A 143 3.18 -1.28 -4.05
N GLY A 144 3.61 -0.37 -3.19
CA GLY A 144 3.93 -0.68 -1.79
C GLY A 144 2.69 -1.08 -1.00
N TRP A 145 1.56 -0.39 -1.24
CA TRP A 145 0.27 -0.75 -0.65
C TRP A 145 -0.27 -2.08 -1.16
N ASP A 146 -0.07 -2.42 -2.43
CA ASP A 146 -0.37 -3.75 -2.95
C ASP A 146 0.39 -4.85 -2.18
N GLY A 147 1.67 -4.64 -1.91
CA GLY A 147 2.48 -5.53 -1.08
C GLY A 147 1.92 -5.66 0.34
N GLY A 148 1.48 -4.54 0.94
CA GLY A 148 0.81 -4.54 2.25
C GLY A 148 -0.49 -5.34 2.26
N LEU A 149 -1.36 -5.16 1.25
CA LEU A 149 -2.62 -5.90 1.15
C LEU A 149 -2.42 -7.40 0.88
N LEU A 150 -1.36 -7.78 0.14
CA LEU A 150 -0.94 -9.18 0.01
C LEU A 150 -0.51 -9.74 1.37
N GLY A 151 0.33 -9.01 2.13
CA GLY A 151 0.74 -9.43 3.47
C GLY A 151 -0.47 -9.66 4.38
N LEU A 152 -1.41 -8.71 4.40
CA LEU A 152 -2.65 -8.83 5.18
C LEU A 152 -3.53 -10.00 4.71
N ALA A 153 -3.65 -10.22 3.40
CA ALA A 153 -4.40 -11.35 2.84
C ALA A 153 -3.85 -12.68 3.33
N LEU A 154 -2.51 -12.85 3.28
CA LEU A 154 -1.84 -14.05 3.76
C LEU A 154 -2.02 -14.21 5.28
N HIS A 155 -1.90 -13.12 6.05
CA HIS A 155 -2.10 -13.14 7.49
C HIS A 155 -3.51 -13.56 7.92
N LEU A 156 -4.55 -13.11 7.20
CA LEU A 156 -5.93 -13.42 7.51
C LEU A 156 -6.39 -14.77 6.94
N ALA A 157 -5.77 -15.23 5.86
CA ALA A 157 -6.02 -16.56 5.31
C ALA A 157 -5.43 -17.69 6.18
N ASP A 158 -4.36 -17.41 6.93
CA ASP A 158 -3.62 -18.40 7.71
C ASP A 158 -3.71 -18.24 9.23
N GLN A 159 -4.15 -19.32 9.89
CA GLN A 159 -3.85 -19.62 11.29
C GLN A 159 -2.32 -19.85 11.44
N PRO A 160 -1.71 -19.66 12.64
CA PRO A 160 -0.35 -19.12 12.81
C PRO A 160 0.77 -19.73 11.96
N GLY A 161 1.51 -18.86 11.26
CA GLY A 161 2.86 -19.14 10.73
C GLY A 161 3.07 -19.08 9.21
N ALA A 162 2.07 -18.67 8.43
CA ALA A 162 2.11 -18.85 6.97
C ALA A 162 1.95 -17.55 6.12
N GLY A 163 2.18 -16.39 6.75
CA GLY A 163 2.50 -15.17 6.01
C GLY A 163 3.94 -15.19 5.47
N LEU A 164 4.18 -14.50 4.34
CA LEU A 164 5.53 -14.09 3.94
C LEU A 164 6.11 -13.22 5.05
N LYS A 165 7.14 -13.71 5.74
CA LYS A 165 7.74 -12.94 6.83
C LYS A 165 8.54 -11.76 6.26
N PRO A 166 8.71 -10.67 7.02
CA PRO A 166 9.49 -9.52 6.57
C PRO A 166 10.90 -9.86 6.06
N ASP A 167 11.57 -10.86 6.66
CA ASP A 167 12.91 -11.34 6.27
C ASP A 167 12.92 -12.23 5.01
N GLU A 168 11.76 -12.69 4.55
CA GLU A 168 11.59 -13.50 3.33
C GLU A 168 11.14 -12.66 2.13
N LEU A 169 10.69 -11.41 2.35
CA LEU A 169 10.12 -10.53 1.32
C LEU A 169 11.12 -10.21 0.19
N GLU A 170 12.37 -9.92 0.52
CA GLU A 170 13.39 -9.58 -0.50
C GLU A 170 13.68 -10.77 -1.42
N ALA A 171 13.87 -11.96 -0.83
CA ALA A 171 14.10 -13.20 -1.58
C ALA A 171 12.88 -13.57 -2.44
N TRP A 172 11.68 -13.38 -1.91
CA TRP A 172 10.44 -13.60 -2.65
C TRP A 172 10.27 -12.59 -3.79
N ALA A 173 10.53 -11.31 -3.57
CA ALA A 173 10.47 -10.26 -4.58
C ALA A 173 11.40 -10.54 -5.77
N ALA A 174 12.56 -11.16 -5.53
CA ALA A 174 13.51 -11.55 -6.56
C ALA A 174 13.11 -12.83 -7.34
N SER A 175 12.18 -13.63 -6.81
CA SER A 175 11.67 -14.85 -7.45
C SER A 175 10.78 -14.54 -8.66
N ASP A 176 10.53 -15.53 -9.52
CA ASP A 176 9.61 -15.38 -10.66
C ASP A 176 8.18 -15.05 -10.20
N GLU A 177 7.76 -15.60 -9.06
CA GLU A 177 6.46 -15.35 -8.45
C GLU A 177 6.32 -13.90 -7.97
N GLY A 178 7.32 -13.40 -7.22
CA GLY A 178 7.34 -12.02 -6.75
C GLY A 178 7.46 -11.01 -7.90
N LYS A 179 8.29 -11.29 -8.90
CA LYS A 179 8.37 -10.48 -10.13
C LYS A 179 7.04 -10.43 -10.87
N ALA A 180 6.33 -11.55 -11.00
CA ALA A 180 5.01 -11.57 -11.61
C ALA A 180 4.00 -10.70 -10.83
N PHE A 181 4.04 -10.75 -9.50
CA PHE A 181 3.23 -9.89 -8.65
C PHE A 181 3.52 -8.40 -8.87
N TYR A 182 4.79 -7.99 -8.75
CA TYR A 182 5.17 -6.58 -8.89
C TYR A 182 4.92 -6.05 -10.30
N ARG A 183 5.10 -6.86 -11.34
CA ARG A 183 4.75 -6.48 -12.72
C ARG A 183 3.25 -6.20 -12.84
N GLY A 184 2.42 -7.13 -12.36
CA GLY A 184 0.97 -6.98 -12.42
C GLY A 184 0.45 -5.80 -11.59
N ALA A 185 1.02 -5.56 -10.41
CA ALA A 185 0.67 -4.41 -9.58
C ALA A 185 1.05 -3.10 -10.28
N ALA A 186 2.27 -2.99 -10.82
CA ALA A 186 2.72 -1.82 -11.55
C ALA A 186 1.86 -1.54 -12.79
N ASP A 187 1.52 -2.58 -13.56
CA ASP A 187 0.62 -2.45 -14.71
C ASP A 187 -0.78 -1.98 -14.32
N ALA A 188 -1.33 -2.50 -13.20
CA ALA A 188 -2.63 -2.09 -12.69
C ALA A 188 -2.65 -0.61 -12.27
N TRP A 189 -1.58 -0.11 -11.64
CA TRP A 189 -1.45 1.32 -11.34
C TRP A 189 -1.25 2.16 -12.59
N GLY A 190 -0.50 1.67 -13.58
CA GLY A 190 -0.40 2.30 -14.90
C GLY A 190 -1.77 2.46 -15.55
N ALA A 191 -2.60 1.41 -15.53
CA ALA A 191 -3.96 1.45 -16.06
C ALA A 191 -4.86 2.44 -15.29
N ALA A 192 -4.77 2.47 -13.96
CA ALA A 192 -5.49 3.45 -13.13
C ALA A 192 -5.05 4.89 -13.44
N SER A 193 -3.76 5.12 -13.68
CA SER A 193 -3.22 6.43 -14.08
C SER A 193 -3.77 6.87 -15.44
N VAL A 194 -3.84 5.96 -16.42
CA VAL A 194 -4.43 6.23 -17.74
C VAL A 194 -5.91 6.59 -17.61
N ALA A 195 -6.66 5.86 -16.76
CA ALA A 195 -8.06 6.18 -16.49
C ALA A 195 -8.24 7.58 -15.86
N ASN A 196 -7.24 8.08 -15.14
CA ASN A 196 -7.18 9.45 -14.61
C ASN A 196 -6.55 10.48 -15.57
N GLY A 197 -6.33 10.12 -16.84
CA GLY A 197 -5.91 11.05 -17.89
C GLY A 197 -4.40 11.13 -18.15
N THR A 198 -3.57 10.27 -17.54
CA THR A 198 -2.15 10.17 -17.92
C THR A 198 -2.01 9.55 -19.32
N GLU A 199 -1.13 10.10 -20.15
CA GLU A 199 -0.80 9.51 -21.45
C GLU A 199 -0.30 8.06 -21.32
N ALA A 200 -0.84 7.15 -22.11
CA ALA A 200 -0.58 5.71 -21.98
C ALA A 200 0.92 5.36 -22.03
N ALA A 201 1.68 6.02 -22.91
CA ALA A 201 3.13 5.81 -23.00
C ALA A 201 3.88 6.32 -21.76
N ALA A 202 3.39 7.38 -21.11
CA ALA A 202 3.98 7.89 -19.87
C ALA A 202 3.67 6.96 -18.69
N ALA A 203 2.42 6.53 -18.55
CA ALA A 203 2.00 5.58 -17.53
C ALA A 203 2.77 4.25 -17.63
N GLN A 204 3.02 3.75 -18.85
CA GLN A 204 3.81 2.54 -19.03
C GLN A 204 5.26 2.71 -18.57
N ARG A 205 5.92 3.83 -18.91
CA ARG A 205 7.30 4.10 -18.45
C ARG A 205 7.38 4.17 -16.93
N GLN A 206 6.39 4.79 -16.28
CA GLN A 206 6.30 4.87 -14.83
C GLN A 206 6.13 3.48 -14.21
N ALA A 207 5.23 2.66 -14.77
CA ALA A 207 5.02 1.29 -14.33
C ALA A 207 6.30 0.44 -14.48
N ASP A 208 7.03 0.59 -15.59
CA ASP A 208 8.31 -0.10 -15.81
C ASP A 208 9.39 0.33 -14.80
N ALA A 209 9.47 1.63 -14.50
CA ALA A 209 10.39 2.15 -13.49
C ALA A 209 10.05 1.61 -12.09
N THR A 210 8.77 1.61 -11.71
CA THR A 210 8.32 1.05 -10.43
C THR A 210 8.61 -0.45 -10.34
N PHE A 211 8.33 -1.22 -11.38
CA PHE A 211 8.69 -2.63 -11.44
C PHE A 211 10.21 -2.85 -11.26
N GLY A 212 11.02 -2.04 -11.94
CA GLY A 212 12.48 -2.08 -11.83
C GLY A 212 12.98 -1.83 -10.42
N PHE A 213 12.37 -0.89 -9.70
CA PHE A 213 12.65 -0.57 -8.30
C PHE A 213 12.38 -1.76 -7.37
N TYR A 214 11.18 -2.36 -7.44
CA TYR A 214 10.79 -3.45 -6.54
C TYR A 214 11.50 -4.79 -6.80
N THR A 215 12.05 -4.98 -8.01
CA THR A 215 12.67 -6.26 -8.40
C THR A 215 14.20 -6.21 -8.51
N GLY A 216 14.80 -5.03 -8.30
CA GLY A 216 16.23 -4.80 -8.48
C GLY A 216 16.70 -4.89 -9.94
N THR A 217 15.77 -4.99 -10.90
CA THR A 217 16.11 -5.13 -12.33
C THR A 217 16.55 -3.81 -12.98
N ALA A 218 16.35 -2.68 -12.29
CA ALA A 218 16.83 -1.37 -12.74
C ALA A 218 18.35 -1.15 -12.60
N GLY A 219 19.11 -2.06 -11.97
CA GLY A 219 20.55 -1.93 -11.70
C GLY A 219 21.49 -2.74 -12.61
N GLY A 220 21.00 -3.35 -13.68
CA GLY A 220 21.79 -4.22 -14.56
C GLY A 220 22.56 -3.50 -15.67
N SER A 221 23.31 -2.42 -15.36
CA SER A 221 24.31 -1.85 -16.27
C SER A 221 25.41 -1.11 -15.50
N GLU A 222 26.18 -1.82 -14.68
CA GLU A 222 27.55 -1.42 -14.36
C GLU A 222 28.50 -2.36 -15.12
N GLY A 223 29.38 -1.75 -15.91
CA GLY A 223 30.19 -2.40 -16.92
C GLY A 223 31.16 -3.44 -16.36
N ASP A 224 31.08 -4.63 -16.93
CA ASP A 224 32.22 -5.52 -17.08
C ASP A 224 32.92 -5.15 -18.40
N GLU A 225 33.93 -4.29 -18.32
CA GLU A 225 34.98 -4.21 -19.34
C GLU A 225 36.34 -4.08 -18.64
N GLY A 226 37.04 -5.22 -18.57
CA GLY A 226 38.43 -5.38 -19.07
C GLY A 226 39.56 -4.67 -18.33
#